data_AF-A0A0J7IWM3-F1
#
_entry.id   AF-A0A0J7IWM3-F1
#
_cell.length_a   1.000
_cell.length_b   1.000
_cell.length_c   1.000
_cell.angle_alpha   90.00
_cell.angle_beta   90.00
_cell.angle_gamma   90.00
#
_symmetry.space_group_name_H-M   'P 1'
#
loop_
_entity.id
_entity.type
_entity.pdbx_description
1 polymer ?
#
loop_
_entity_poly.entity_id
_entity_poly.type
_entity_poly.pdbx_seq_one_letter_code
_entity_poly.pdbx_strand_id
1 'polypeptide(L)'
;MTIMQRLTIFLLMLLSFNLCYSQGASLTKEETVNYINKKLKEVVGHYMTLSENGDTGSRLWHYRFNRLTISSDNKVKYERMRSNYSENQGTVKYVLGRRYTVYPKDYYEIDHIYSFSPENIISIEEAPLEGGRKASDPVSNMMIILSENTGLMERGVGAVTNHFTDDYNDYYTNFERKLTNPDQKTTSRVYISYLKGDGSNFNKIKKALEYLKSLVAAEDDPFGD
;
A
#
# COMPACT_ATOMS: atom_id res chain seq x y z
N MET A 1 -52.71 -21.29 -29.74
CA MET A 1 -51.90 -20.13 -29.29
C MET A 1 -51.94 -19.06 -30.37
N THR A 2 -52.49 -17.89 -30.07
CA THR A 2 -52.64 -16.80 -31.04
C THR A 2 -51.28 -16.16 -31.36
N ILE A 3 -51.19 -15.44 -32.49
CA ILE A 3 -49.97 -14.71 -32.88
C ILE A 3 -49.56 -13.72 -31.77
N MET A 4 -50.54 -13.10 -31.12
CA MET A 4 -50.32 -12.17 -30.02
C MET A 4 -49.71 -12.87 -28.79
N GLN A 5 -50.17 -14.07 -28.44
CA GLN A 5 -49.58 -14.88 -27.34
C GLN A 5 -48.13 -15.29 -27.63
N ARG A 6 -47.81 -15.63 -28.89
CA ARG A 6 -46.44 -15.94 -29.32
C ARG A 6 -45.51 -14.74 -29.17
N LEU A 7 -45.99 -13.55 -29.53
CA LEU A 7 -45.24 -12.30 -29.42
C LEU A 7 -44.96 -11.93 -27.96
N THR A 8 -45.96 -12.06 -27.08
CA THR A 8 -45.81 -11.77 -25.65
C THR A 8 -44.82 -12.71 -24.97
N ILE A 9 -44.86 -14.00 -25.29
CA ILE A 9 -43.90 -14.99 -24.76
C ILE A 9 -42.47 -14.66 -25.22
N PHE A 10 -42.30 -14.28 -26.49
CA PHE A 10 -40.99 -13.91 -27.03
C PHE A 10 -40.42 -12.64 -26.37
N LEU A 11 -41.28 -11.65 -26.10
CA LEU A 11 -40.89 -10.42 -25.40
C LEU A 11 -40.47 -10.69 -23.95
N LEU A 12 -41.20 -11.58 -23.25
CA LEU A 12 -40.88 -12.01 -21.88
C LEU A 12 -39.56 -12.80 -21.80
N MET A 13 -39.26 -13.63 -22.81
CA MET A 13 -37.95 -14.29 -22.92
C MET A 13 -36.83 -13.25 -23.12
N LEU A 14 -37.00 -12.27 -24.01
CA LEU A 14 -36.00 -11.21 -24.22
C LEU A 14 -35.77 -10.36 -22.96
N LEU A 15 -36.82 -10.06 -22.19
CA LEU A 15 -36.71 -9.35 -20.91
C LEU A 15 -35.97 -10.17 -19.85
N SER A 16 -36.20 -11.49 -19.79
CA SER A 16 -35.50 -12.38 -18.84
C SER A 16 -34.02 -12.58 -19.20
N PHE A 17 -33.67 -12.59 -20.49
CA PHE A 17 -32.26 -12.58 -20.92
C PHE A 17 -31.56 -11.26 -20.54
N ASN A 18 -32.20 -10.09 -20.70
CA ASN A 18 -31.58 -8.81 -20.31
C ASN A 18 -31.42 -8.64 -18.79
N LEU A 19 -32.33 -9.22 -17.99
CA LEU A 19 -32.23 -9.20 -16.52
C LEU A 19 -31.08 -10.07 -15.98
N CYS A 20 -30.73 -11.17 -16.66
CA CYS A 20 -29.58 -12.01 -16.27
C CYS A 20 -28.22 -11.39 -16.61
N TYR A 21 -28.12 -10.50 -17.61
CA TYR A 21 -26.85 -9.92 -18.07
C TYR A 21 -26.41 -8.65 -17.30
N SER A 22 -27.19 -8.19 -16.31
CA SER A 22 -26.84 -7.02 -15.48
C SER A 22 -26.19 -7.39 -14.14
N GLN A 23 -25.90 -8.66 -13.87
CA GLN A 23 -24.96 -9.01 -12.80
C GLN A 23 -23.55 -8.69 -13.29
N GLY A 24 -23.16 -7.41 -13.21
CA GLY A 24 -21.79 -6.98 -13.49
C GLY A 24 -20.85 -7.84 -12.68
N ALA A 25 -19.85 -8.44 -13.34
CA ALA A 25 -18.89 -9.32 -12.70
C ALA A 25 -18.32 -8.65 -11.45
N SER A 26 -18.75 -9.14 -10.29
CA SER A 26 -18.34 -8.70 -8.96
C SER A 26 -16.94 -9.27 -8.74
N LEU A 27 -15.95 -8.41 -8.44
CA LEU A 27 -14.60 -8.89 -8.18
C LEU A 27 -14.57 -9.68 -6.87
N THR A 28 -13.81 -10.75 -6.84
CA THR A 28 -13.46 -11.46 -5.60
C THR A 28 -12.56 -10.62 -4.69
N LYS A 29 -12.35 -11.07 -3.43
CA LYS A 29 -11.39 -10.42 -2.51
C LYS A 29 -9.98 -10.38 -3.12
N GLU A 30 -9.54 -11.49 -3.71
CA GLU A 30 -8.23 -11.59 -4.33
C GLU A 30 -8.08 -10.65 -5.53
N GLU A 31 -9.07 -10.61 -6.42
CA GLU A 31 -9.07 -9.68 -7.56
C GLU A 31 -9.10 -8.21 -7.11
N THR A 32 -9.84 -7.91 -6.05
CA THR A 32 -9.89 -6.57 -5.45
C THR A 32 -8.53 -6.17 -4.87
N VAL A 33 -7.87 -7.07 -4.13
CA VAL A 33 -6.51 -6.84 -3.61
C VAL A 33 -5.49 -6.69 -4.75
N ASN A 34 -5.61 -7.49 -5.81
CA ASN A 34 -4.76 -7.37 -7.00
C ASN A 34 -4.94 -6.02 -7.70
N TYR A 35 -6.18 -5.53 -7.80
CA TYR A 35 -6.47 -4.20 -8.31
C TYR A 35 -5.85 -3.10 -7.43
N ILE A 36 -6.02 -3.18 -6.11
CA ILE A 36 -5.40 -2.24 -5.16
C ILE A 36 -3.88 -2.25 -5.34
N ASN A 37 -3.25 -3.43 -5.38
CA ASN A 37 -1.81 -3.57 -5.57
C ASN A 37 -1.31 -2.98 -6.88
N LYS A 38 -2.07 -3.10 -7.99
CA LYS A 38 -1.73 -2.43 -9.24
C LYS A 38 -1.63 -0.92 -9.06
N LYS A 39 -2.54 -0.32 -8.29
CA LYS A 39 -2.56 1.12 -8.00
C LYS A 39 -1.50 1.55 -7.00
N LEU A 40 -1.23 0.74 -5.97
CA LEU A 40 -0.17 1.01 -4.98
C LEU A 40 1.22 0.94 -5.61
N LYS A 41 1.43 0.04 -6.57
CA LYS A 41 2.72 -0.11 -7.28
C LYS A 41 3.10 1.14 -8.09
N GLU A 42 2.12 1.95 -8.52
CA GLU A 42 2.37 3.22 -9.23
C GLU A 42 3.12 4.24 -8.37
N VAL A 43 3.21 4.05 -7.05
CA VAL A 43 3.99 4.90 -6.14
C VAL A 43 5.50 4.60 -6.21
N VAL A 44 5.89 3.38 -6.59
CA VAL A 44 7.30 2.96 -6.59
C VAL A 44 8.10 3.78 -7.62
N GLY A 45 9.27 4.27 -7.21
CA GLY A 45 10.10 5.16 -8.02
C GLY A 45 9.77 6.65 -7.87
N HIS A 46 8.65 6.99 -7.23
CA HIS A 46 8.31 8.38 -6.89
C HIS A 46 8.75 8.74 -5.46
N TYR A 47 8.59 10.01 -5.10
CA TYR A 47 9.02 10.54 -3.81
C TYR A 47 7.94 11.36 -3.09
N MET A 48 8.16 11.60 -1.81
CA MET A 48 7.44 12.59 -1.01
C MET A 48 8.46 13.41 -0.22
N THR A 49 8.25 14.72 -0.14
CA THR A 49 9.08 15.61 0.65
C THR A 49 8.71 15.48 2.13
N LEU A 50 9.72 15.40 3.01
CA LEU A 50 9.56 15.67 4.43
C LEU A 50 10.43 16.87 4.78
N SER A 51 9.85 17.90 5.41
CA SER A 51 10.69 18.88 6.12
C SER A 51 10.72 18.47 7.58
N GLU A 52 11.89 18.09 8.09
CA GLU A 52 12.10 18.09 9.53
C GLU A 52 12.11 19.55 10.00
N ASN A 53 11.47 19.81 11.15
CA ASN A 53 11.28 21.14 11.73
C ASN A 53 12.57 21.96 11.72
N GLY A 54 12.59 23.05 10.94
CA GLY A 54 13.60 24.11 11.02
C GLY A 54 15.00 23.73 10.48
N ASP A 55 15.34 24.37 9.37
CA ASP A 55 16.72 24.81 9.04
C ASP A 55 17.81 23.87 8.51
N THR A 56 17.63 22.59 8.24
CA THR A 56 18.66 21.86 7.46
C THR A 56 18.12 20.80 6.50
N GLY A 57 17.55 21.28 5.39
CA GLY A 57 17.36 20.48 4.16
C GLY A 57 16.07 19.66 4.11
N SER A 58 15.28 19.85 3.06
CA SER A 58 14.18 18.94 2.75
C SER A 58 14.73 17.56 2.39
N ARG A 59 14.28 16.51 3.07
CA ARG A 59 14.62 15.12 2.72
C ARG A 59 13.55 14.55 1.80
N LEU A 60 13.96 13.82 0.77
CA LEU A 60 13.05 13.10 -0.11
C LEU A 60 12.94 11.66 0.36
N TRP A 61 11.70 11.20 0.53
CA TRP A 61 11.40 9.79 0.76
C TRP A 61 11.05 9.14 -0.57
N HIS A 62 11.97 8.35 -1.10
CA HIS A 62 11.76 7.54 -2.30
C HIS A 62 11.06 6.24 -1.94
N TYR A 63 9.98 5.92 -2.64
CA TYR A 63 9.20 4.72 -2.39
C TYR A 63 9.75 3.54 -3.18
N ARG A 64 10.05 2.46 -2.46
CA ARG A 64 10.71 1.25 -2.98
C ARG A 64 9.75 0.08 -3.10
N PHE A 65 8.81 0.02 -2.16
CA PHE A 65 7.86 -1.06 -2.06
C PHE A 65 6.55 -0.54 -1.47
N ASN A 66 5.44 -1.03 -2.00
CA ASN A 66 4.10 -0.66 -1.59
C ASN A 66 3.14 -1.79 -1.98
N ARG A 67 2.65 -2.55 -1.00
CA ARG A 67 1.84 -3.75 -1.24
C ARG A 67 0.82 -3.97 -0.13
N LEU A 68 -0.32 -4.52 -0.52
CA LEU A 68 -1.36 -5.04 0.34
C LEU A 68 -1.52 -6.54 0.10
N THR A 69 -1.73 -7.29 1.17
CA THR A 69 -2.13 -8.71 1.13
C THR A 69 -3.33 -8.91 2.03
N ILE A 70 -4.13 -9.94 1.75
CA ILE A 70 -5.21 -10.38 2.61
C ILE A 70 -4.99 -11.86 2.96
N SER A 71 -5.14 -12.20 4.23
CA SER A 71 -5.07 -13.58 4.71
C SER A 71 -6.42 -14.27 4.61
N SER A 72 -6.44 -15.58 4.85
CA SER A 72 -7.67 -16.38 4.84
C SER A 72 -8.65 -15.99 5.96
N ASP A 73 -8.17 -15.42 7.07
CA ASP A 73 -8.97 -14.87 8.17
C ASP A 73 -9.34 -13.39 7.94
N ASN A 74 -9.39 -12.95 6.69
CA ASN A 74 -9.82 -11.60 6.29
C ASN A 74 -8.98 -10.44 6.84
N LYS A 75 -7.79 -10.70 7.40
CA LYS A 75 -6.89 -9.64 7.83
C LYS A 75 -6.08 -9.11 6.66
N VAL A 76 -6.10 -7.78 6.52
CA VAL A 76 -5.26 -7.07 5.57
C VAL A 76 -3.92 -6.76 6.21
N LYS A 77 -2.84 -7.05 5.48
CA LYS A 77 -1.48 -6.58 5.79
C LYS A 77 -1.02 -5.62 4.69
N TYR A 78 -0.75 -4.38 5.07
CA TYR A 78 -0.19 -3.35 4.22
C TYR A 78 1.29 -3.13 4.56
N GLU A 79 2.15 -3.16 3.55
CA GLU A 79 3.60 -3.07 3.68
C GLU A 79 4.14 -1.98 2.77
N ARG A 80 4.98 -1.12 3.33
CA ARG A 80 5.62 -0.02 2.61
C ARG A 80 7.07 0.12 3.03
N MET A 81 7.95 0.26 2.05
CA MET A 81 9.36 0.60 2.23
C MET A 81 9.69 1.92 1.54
N ARG A 82 10.43 2.78 2.24
CA ARG A 82 10.94 4.04 1.71
C ARG A 82 12.42 4.19 2.06
N SER A 83 13.17 4.87 1.20
CA SER A 83 14.59 5.22 1.40
C SER A 83 14.79 6.72 1.21
N ASN A 84 15.82 7.29 1.83
CA ASN A 84 16.20 8.69 1.60
C ASN A 84 16.96 8.94 0.29
N TYR A 85 17.36 7.87 -0.40
CA TYR A 85 17.96 7.90 -1.72
C TYR A 85 17.11 7.13 -2.73
N SER A 86 17.22 7.49 -4.00
CA SER A 86 16.58 6.74 -5.10
C SER A 86 17.25 5.39 -5.34
N GLU A 87 16.57 4.49 -6.06
CA GLU A 87 17.06 3.11 -6.29
C GLU A 87 18.43 3.02 -6.96
N ASN A 88 18.80 4.05 -7.72
CA ASN A 88 19.96 4.04 -8.61
C ASN A 88 21.25 4.60 -7.98
N GLN A 89 21.24 4.92 -6.69
CA GLN A 89 22.37 5.59 -6.03
C GLN A 89 23.30 4.63 -5.26
N GLY A 90 22.97 3.34 -5.21
CA GLY A 90 23.90 2.30 -4.77
C GLY A 90 24.91 1.96 -5.87
N THR A 91 26.20 1.93 -5.54
CA THR A 91 27.26 1.52 -6.45
C THR A 91 27.53 0.03 -6.30
N VAL A 92 27.45 -0.74 -7.40
CA VAL A 92 27.83 -2.16 -7.38
C VAL A 92 29.36 -2.27 -7.36
N LYS A 93 29.91 -2.99 -6.38
CA LYS A 93 31.33 -3.33 -6.28
C LYS A 93 31.53 -4.84 -6.23
N TYR A 94 32.65 -5.32 -6.75
CA TYR A 94 33.07 -6.72 -6.66
C TYR A 94 34.28 -6.82 -5.74
N VAL A 95 34.20 -7.70 -4.74
CA VAL A 95 35.23 -7.90 -3.71
C VAL A 95 35.47 -9.39 -3.57
N LEU A 96 36.68 -9.86 -3.84
CA LEU A 96 37.02 -11.30 -3.81
C LEU A 96 36.02 -12.15 -4.62
N GLY A 97 35.56 -11.64 -5.78
CA GLY A 97 34.58 -12.31 -6.65
C GLY A 97 33.12 -12.24 -6.19
N ARG A 98 32.82 -11.64 -5.04
CA ARG A 98 31.46 -11.44 -4.53
C ARG A 98 30.94 -10.06 -4.89
N ARG A 99 29.65 -9.98 -5.27
CA ARG A 99 28.96 -8.72 -5.64
C ARG A 99 28.35 -8.06 -4.41
N TYR A 100 28.63 -6.79 -4.20
CA TYR A 100 28.09 -5.95 -3.13
C TYR A 100 27.46 -4.69 -3.71
N THR A 101 26.40 -4.17 -3.08
CA THR A 101 25.87 -2.84 -3.35
C THR A 101 26.31 -1.91 -2.22
N VAL A 102 27.07 -0.87 -2.55
CA VAL A 102 27.58 0.13 -1.62
C VAL A 102 26.70 1.37 -1.69
N TYR A 103 26.09 1.73 -0.57
CA TYR A 103 25.27 2.93 -0.46
C TYR A 103 26.04 4.10 0.18
N PRO A 104 25.59 5.36 -0.03
CA PRO A 104 26.08 6.52 0.71
C PRO A 104 26.05 6.30 2.22
N LYS A 105 26.97 6.93 2.96
CA LYS A 105 27.11 6.71 4.42
C LYS A 105 25.87 7.09 5.22
N ASP A 106 25.08 8.02 4.69
CA ASP A 106 23.84 8.52 5.27
C ASP A 106 22.60 7.83 4.66
N TYR A 107 22.76 6.70 3.95
CA TYR A 107 21.64 5.91 3.46
C TYR A 107 20.86 5.28 4.60
N TYR A 108 19.54 5.45 4.59
CA TYR A 108 18.62 4.81 5.50
C TYR A 108 17.29 4.45 4.82
N GLU A 109 16.71 3.33 5.24
CA GLU A 109 15.41 2.85 4.84
C GLU A 109 14.48 2.77 6.04
N ILE A 110 13.20 2.98 5.80
CA ILE A 110 12.15 2.75 6.79
C ILE A 110 11.05 1.92 6.17
N ASP A 111 10.70 0.86 6.88
CA ASP A 111 9.53 0.05 6.63
C ASP A 111 8.40 0.43 7.58
N HIS A 112 7.19 0.48 7.04
CA HIS A 112 5.98 0.48 7.84
C HIS A 112 5.12 -0.69 7.41
N ILE A 113 4.68 -1.46 8.39
CA ILE A 113 3.77 -2.57 8.20
C ILE A 113 2.54 -2.27 9.05
N TYR A 114 1.37 -2.35 8.45
CA TYR A 114 0.09 -2.25 9.14
C TYR A 114 -0.69 -3.54 8.95
N SER A 115 -1.35 -4.02 9.99
CA SER A 115 -2.29 -5.13 9.90
C SER A 115 -3.64 -4.72 10.50
N PHE A 116 -4.74 -5.01 9.82
CA PHE A 116 -6.10 -4.64 10.27
C PHE A 116 -7.17 -5.46 9.55
N SER A 117 -8.36 -5.58 10.13
CA SER A 117 -9.53 -6.16 9.44
C SER A 117 -10.31 -5.08 8.68
N PRO A 118 -10.71 -5.31 7.41
CA PRO A 118 -11.51 -4.34 6.64
C PRO A 118 -12.84 -3.95 7.28
N GLU A 119 -13.47 -4.86 8.01
CA GLU A 119 -14.71 -4.61 8.77
C GLU A 119 -14.60 -3.39 9.72
N ASN A 120 -13.40 -3.20 10.30
CA ASN A 120 -13.12 -2.17 11.29
C ASN A 120 -12.88 -0.79 10.67
N ILE A 121 -12.88 -0.66 9.34
CA ILE A 121 -12.73 0.64 8.67
C ILE A 121 -13.98 1.50 8.94
N ILE A 122 -13.79 2.65 9.59
CA ILE A 122 -14.82 3.68 9.80
C ILE A 122 -14.85 4.64 8.61
N SER A 123 -13.69 5.19 8.24
CA SER A 123 -13.58 6.15 7.14
C SER A 123 -12.22 6.06 6.44
N ILE A 124 -12.19 6.58 5.22
CA ILE A 124 -10.97 6.71 4.41
C ILE A 124 -10.89 8.15 3.89
N GLU A 125 -9.82 8.83 4.27
CA GLU A 125 -9.61 10.25 4.07
C GLU A 125 -8.22 10.52 3.50
N GLU A 126 -7.99 11.72 2.95
CA GLU A 126 -6.63 12.14 2.63
C GLU A 126 -5.91 12.52 3.94
N ALA A 127 -4.68 12.05 4.13
CA ALA A 127 -3.92 12.41 5.31
C ALA A 127 -3.53 13.90 5.25
N PRO A 128 -3.57 14.62 6.38
CA PRO A 128 -3.22 16.03 6.40
C PRO A 128 -1.76 16.26 5.95
N LEU A 129 -1.52 17.44 5.37
CA LEU A 129 -0.19 17.90 4.92
C LEU A 129 0.65 18.39 6.12
N GLU A 130 0.89 17.51 7.09
CA GLU A 130 1.74 17.79 8.25
C GLU A 130 3.21 17.42 7.98
N GLY A 131 4.14 18.08 8.67
CA GLY A 131 5.58 17.74 8.62
C GLY A 131 6.29 18.15 7.33
N GLY A 132 5.92 19.30 6.74
CA GLY A 132 6.63 19.87 5.60
C GLY A 132 6.39 19.20 4.25
N ARG A 133 5.31 18.40 4.13
CA ARG A 133 4.88 17.82 2.86
C ARG A 133 4.50 18.93 1.88
N LYS A 134 4.90 18.78 0.62
CA LYS A 134 4.57 19.77 -0.40
C LYS A 134 3.31 19.37 -1.14
N ALA A 135 2.44 20.34 -1.42
CA ALA A 135 1.25 20.09 -2.23
C ALA A 135 1.60 19.52 -3.63
N SER A 136 2.78 19.86 -4.14
CA SER A 136 3.34 19.40 -5.41
C SER A 136 4.03 18.02 -5.36
N ASP A 137 4.09 17.37 -4.20
CA ASP A 137 4.70 16.03 -4.12
C ASP A 137 3.89 15.03 -4.96
N PRO A 138 4.56 14.13 -5.73
CA PRO A 138 3.86 13.16 -6.56
C PRO A 138 3.18 12.06 -5.74
N VAL A 139 3.58 11.86 -4.48
CA VAL A 139 3.03 10.85 -3.56
C VAL A 139 2.41 11.53 -2.35
N SER A 140 1.25 11.03 -1.93
CA SER A 140 0.60 11.40 -0.67
C SER A 140 0.19 10.15 0.10
N ASN A 141 -0.38 10.34 1.29
CA ASN A 141 -0.92 9.25 2.09
C ASN A 141 -2.43 9.41 2.20
N MET A 142 -3.16 8.30 2.08
CA MET A 142 -4.51 8.18 2.58
C MET A 142 -4.46 7.69 4.02
N MET A 143 -5.38 8.16 4.84
CA MET A 143 -5.56 7.76 6.22
C MET A 143 -6.85 6.92 6.31
N ILE A 144 -6.70 5.68 6.72
CA ILE A 144 -7.82 4.81 7.09
C ILE A 144 -8.01 4.94 8.59
N ILE A 145 -9.20 5.33 9.01
CA ILE A 145 -9.61 5.40 10.41
C ILE A 145 -10.29 4.10 10.78
N LEU A 146 -9.77 3.42 11.80
CA LEU A 146 -10.31 2.16 12.30
C LEU A 146 -11.18 2.38 13.55
N SER A 147 -12.05 1.42 13.84
CA SER A 147 -12.71 1.29 15.14
C SER A 147 -11.64 1.09 16.23
N GLU A 148 -11.51 2.06 17.12
CA GLU A 148 -10.58 2.01 18.25
C GLU A 148 -9.14 1.63 17.83
N ASN A 149 -8.39 0.93 18.68
CA ASN A 149 -7.02 0.49 18.41
C ASN A 149 -6.96 -0.93 17.83
N THR A 150 -7.84 -1.26 16.89
CA THR A 150 -7.94 -2.61 16.29
C THR A 150 -6.87 -2.92 15.25
N GLY A 151 -6.14 -1.92 14.75
CA GLY A 151 -5.00 -2.11 13.86
C GLY A 151 -3.71 -2.40 14.61
N LEU A 152 -2.72 -2.93 13.91
CA LEU A 152 -1.36 -3.15 14.39
C LEU A 152 -0.38 -2.42 13.47
N MET A 153 0.67 -1.84 14.05
CA MET A 153 1.72 -1.13 13.33
C MET A 153 3.09 -1.62 13.78
N GLU A 154 3.93 -1.95 12.81
CA GLU A 154 5.33 -2.28 12.98
C GLU A 154 6.19 -1.32 12.15
N ARG A 155 7.39 -1.03 12.64
CA ARG A 155 8.35 -0.17 11.96
C ARG A 155 9.72 -0.82 11.89
N GLY A 156 10.21 -1.01 10.67
CA GLY A 156 11.60 -1.39 10.41
C GLY A 156 12.45 -0.17 10.11
N VAL A 157 13.70 -0.17 10.56
CA VAL A 157 14.72 0.80 10.12
C VAL A 157 15.94 0.04 9.66
N GLY A 158 16.31 0.27 8.40
CA GLY A 158 17.61 -0.14 7.89
C GLY A 158 18.53 1.06 7.78
N ALA A 159 19.76 0.92 8.22
CA ALA A 159 20.76 1.96 8.08
C ALA A 159 22.10 1.33 7.76
N VAL A 160 22.94 2.10 7.08
CA VAL A 160 24.34 1.74 6.92
C VAL A 160 25.02 1.76 8.30
N THR A 161 25.61 0.64 8.70
CA THR A 161 26.47 0.53 9.89
C THR A 161 27.95 0.55 9.48
N ASN A 162 28.80 0.94 10.43
CA ASN A 162 30.22 1.25 10.19
C ASN A 162 31.07 0.09 9.64
N HIS A 163 32.20 0.51 9.11
CA HIS A 163 33.22 -0.18 8.31
C HIS A 163 33.88 -1.37 9.00
N PHE A 164 34.00 -2.50 8.29
CA PHE A 164 34.99 -3.51 8.60
C PHE A 164 36.31 -3.18 7.90
N THR A 165 37.42 -3.26 8.64
CA THR A 165 38.78 -3.29 8.10
C THR A 165 39.32 -4.70 8.34
N ASP A 166 39.54 -5.46 7.28
CA ASP A 166 40.43 -6.63 7.32
C ASP A 166 41.52 -6.39 6.29
N ASP A 167 42.71 -6.02 6.76
CA ASP A 167 44.05 -5.96 6.13
C ASP A 167 44.24 -5.43 4.70
N TYR A 168 43.17 -5.05 4.00
CA TYR A 168 43.16 -4.45 2.68
C TYR A 168 42.24 -3.23 2.75
N ASN A 169 42.75 -2.09 2.27
CA ASN A 169 42.17 -0.74 2.37
C ASN A 169 40.80 -0.51 1.68
N ASP A 170 39.97 -1.54 1.53
CA ASP A 170 38.67 -1.43 0.90
C ASP A 170 37.55 -1.23 1.95
N TYR A 171 37.11 0.02 2.07
CA TYR A 171 35.96 0.39 2.90
C TYR A 171 34.66 -0.10 2.26
N TYR A 172 34.00 -1.07 2.88
CA TYR A 172 32.61 -1.42 2.56
C TYR A 172 31.68 -1.00 3.70
N THR A 173 30.49 -0.56 3.32
CA THR A 173 29.39 -0.25 4.24
C THR A 173 28.46 -1.47 4.27
N ASN A 174 28.23 -2.02 5.47
CA ASN A 174 27.20 -3.04 5.63
C ASN A 174 25.87 -2.34 5.90
N PHE A 175 24.82 -2.80 5.23
CA PHE A 175 23.46 -2.37 5.53
C PHE A 175 22.87 -3.32 6.57
N GLU A 176 22.63 -2.82 7.77
CA GLU A 176 21.93 -3.57 8.80
C GLU A 176 20.47 -3.10 8.87
N ARG A 177 19.56 -4.07 8.77
CA ARG A 177 18.14 -3.84 9.00
C ARG A 177 17.80 -4.27 10.41
N LYS A 178 17.31 -3.34 11.23
CA LYS A 178 16.79 -3.61 12.57
C LYS A 178 15.30 -3.30 12.58
N LEU A 179 14.49 -4.26 12.97
CA LEU A 179 13.08 -3.99 13.28
C LEU A 179 13.06 -3.17 14.57
N THR A 180 12.62 -1.91 14.47
CA THR A 180 12.49 -1.03 15.64
C THR A 180 11.17 -1.35 16.33
N ASN A 181 11.26 -2.15 17.39
CA ASN A 181 10.21 -2.78 18.20
C ASN A 181 9.79 -4.18 17.73
N PRO A 182 10.09 -5.24 18.51
CA PRO A 182 9.45 -6.54 18.35
C PRO A 182 7.97 -6.51 18.79
N ASP A 183 7.55 -5.53 19.58
CA ASP A 183 6.17 -5.39 20.04
C ASP A 183 5.35 -4.53 19.07
N GLN A 184 4.41 -5.17 18.39
CA GLN A 184 3.41 -4.53 17.54
C GLN A 184 2.67 -3.44 18.33
N LYS A 185 2.62 -2.21 17.80
CA LYS A 185 1.83 -1.14 18.42
C LYS A 185 0.41 -1.19 17.89
N THR A 186 -0.57 -1.28 18.77
CA THR A 186 -1.97 -1.11 18.38
C THR A 186 -2.21 0.31 17.86
N THR A 187 -3.08 0.46 16.87
CA THR A 187 -3.34 1.76 16.25
C THR A 187 -4.77 1.87 15.71
N SER A 188 -5.32 3.08 15.77
CA SER A 188 -6.59 3.46 15.13
C SER A 188 -6.43 4.05 13.73
N ARG A 189 -5.19 4.20 13.25
CA ARG A 189 -4.89 4.90 11.99
C ARG A 189 -3.89 4.11 11.15
N VAL A 190 -4.30 3.79 9.92
CA VAL A 190 -3.43 3.16 8.92
C VAL A 190 -3.15 4.18 7.82
N TYR A 191 -1.87 4.33 7.46
CA TYR A 191 -1.46 5.26 6.40
C TYR A 191 -0.98 4.49 5.17
N ILE A 192 -1.77 4.53 4.11
CA ILE A 192 -1.45 3.91 2.82
C ILE A 192 -0.98 4.98 1.85
N SER A 193 0.15 4.75 1.19
CA SER A 193 0.68 5.70 0.21
C SER A 193 0.10 5.47 -1.18
N TYR A 194 -0.24 6.55 -1.86
CA TYR A 194 -0.87 6.52 -3.18
C TYR A 194 -0.26 7.58 -4.11
N LEU A 195 -0.36 7.38 -5.43
CA LEU A 195 0.22 8.28 -6.43
C LEU A 195 -0.72 9.49 -6.61
N LYS A 196 -0.42 10.60 -5.93
CA LYS A 196 -1.17 11.85 -6.04
C LYS A 196 -1.09 12.48 -7.44
N GLY A 197 0.01 12.26 -8.15
CA GLY A 197 0.18 12.70 -9.53
C GLY A 197 -0.90 12.17 -10.49
N ASP A 198 -1.53 11.03 -10.18
CA ASP A 198 -2.78 10.58 -10.81
C ASP A 198 -3.95 11.00 -9.91
N GLY A 199 -4.67 12.07 -10.29
CA GLY A 199 -5.79 12.61 -9.52
C GLY A 199 -6.95 11.63 -9.28
N SER A 200 -6.99 10.49 -9.99
CA SER A 200 -7.99 9.44 -9.78
C SER A 200 -7.54 8.34 -8.82
N ASN A 201 -6.24 8.26 -8.50
CA ASN A 201 -5.63 7.13 -7.79
C ASN A 201 -6.18 6.98 -6.37
N PHE A 202 -6.31 8.09 -5.61
CA PHE A 202 -6.93 8.10 -4.28
C PHE A 202 -8.33 7.47 -4.29
N ASN A 203 -9.21 7.97 -5.16
CA ASN A 203 -10.60 7.52 -5.23
C ASN A 203 -10.71 6.06 -5.70
N LYS A 204 -9.81 5.62 -6.59
CA LYS A 204 -9.75 4.22 -7.04
C LYS A 204 -9.38 3.27 -5.92
N ILE A 205 -8.36 3.61 -5.13
CA ILE A 205 -7.93 2.78 -3.98
C ILE A 205 -9.00 2.81 -2.89
N LYS A 206 -9.53 4.00 -2.56
CA LYS A 206 -10.59 4.16 -1.56
C LYS A 206 -11.80 3.28 -1.86
N LYS A 207 -12.35 3.38 -3.07
CA LYS A 207 -13.51 2.56 -3.47
C LYS A 207 -13.21 1.06 -3.42
N ALA A 208 -12.01 0.65 -3.79
CA ALA A 208 -11.62 -0.75 -3.74
C ALA A 208 -11.47 -1.27 -2.29
N LEU A 209 -11.00 -0.45 -1.35
CA LEU A 209 -10.95 -0.79 0.07
C LEU A 209 -12.34 -0.84 0.70
N GLU A 210 -13.22 0.10 0.35
CA GLU A 210 -14.64 0.09 0.78
C GLU A 210 -15.35 -1.16 0.25
N TYR A 211 -15.10 -1.51 -1.00
CA TYR A 211 -15.63 -2.74 -1.58
C TYR A 211 -15.07 -4.01 -0.94
N LEU A 212 -13.77 -4.05 -0.63
CA LEU A 212 -13.15 -5.15 0.12
C LEU A 212 -13.80 -5.32 1.50
N LYS A 213 -14.11 -4.22 2.20
CA LYS A 213 -14.89 -4.25 3.45
C LYS A 213 -16.26 -4.91 3.24
N SER A 214 -17.00 -4.54 2.19
CA SER A 214 -18.30 -5.14 1.89
C SER A 214 -18.21 -6.64 1.60
N LEU A 215 -17.17 -7.08 0.87
CA LEU A 215 -16.95 -8.50 0.59
C LEU A 215 -16.68 -9.30 1.87
N VAL A 216 -15.87 -8.77 2.80
CA VAL A 216 -15.59 -9.41 4.08
C VAL A 216 -16.86 -9.52 4.93
N ALA A 217 -17.64 -8.44 5.03
CA ALA A 217 -18.88 -8.44 5.81
C ALA A 217 -19.92 -9.46 5.29
N ALA A 218 -20.01 -9.65 3.97
CA ALA A 218 -20.95 -10.60 3.35
C ALA A 218 -20.56 -12.07 3.58
N GLU A 219 -19.30 -12.38 3.89
CA GLU A 219 -18.89 -13.75 4.26
C GLU A 219 -19.19 -14.07 5.72
N ASP A 220 -19.08 -13.08 6.61
CA ASP A 220 -19.37 -13.24 8.04
C ASP A 220 -20.88 -13.38 8.31
N ASP A 221 -21.72 -12.79 7.43
CA ASP A 221 -23.16 -13.01 7.43
C ASP A 221 -23.65 -13.41 6.01
N PRO A 222 -23.57 -14.71 5.65
CA PRO A 222 -23.99 -15.20 4.34
C PRO A 222 -25.52 -15.15 4.15
N PHE A 223 -26.28 -14.76 5.18
CA PHE A 223 -27.74 -14.77 5.17
C PHE A 223 -28.40 -13.43 5.50
N GLY A 224 -27.66 -12.42 5.97
CA GLY A 224 -28.02 -11.00 6.08
C GLY A 224 -29.48 -10.72 6.47
N ASP A 225 -29.73 -10.35 7.73
CA ASP A 225 -31.05 -9.96 8.30
C ASP A 225 -32.11 -9.46 7.29
#